data_AF-A0A537ILD1-F1
#
_entry.id   AF-A0A537ILD1-F1
#
_cell.length_a   1.000
_cell.length_b   1.000
_cell.length_c   1.000
_cell.angle_alpha   90.00
_cell.angle_beta   90.00
_cell.angle_gamma   90.00
#
_symmetry.space_group_name_H-M   'P 1'
#
loop_
_entity.id
_entity.type
_entity.pdbx_description
1 polymer ?
#
loop_
_entity_poly.entity_id
_entity_poly.type
_entity_poly.pdbx_seq_one_letter_code
_entity_poly.pdbx_strand_id
1 'polypeptide(L)'
;MGIVEAFIIAIVEGLTEFLPVSSTGHMIITSSLLGIEKDEFTKLFEVAIQFGAILAVVLLYWRKFVNFARWQFYAKLIVGV
;
A
#
# COMPACT_ATOMS: atom_id res chain seq x y z
N MET A 1 6.01 12.35 -12.69
CA MET A 1 6.07 10.87 -12.77
C MET A 1 5.54 10.38 -14.11
N GLY A 2 6.16 9.39 -14.75
CA GLY A 2 5.63 8.71 -15.95
C GLY A 2 5.08 7.30 -15.62
N ILE A 3 4.66 6.57 -16.66
CA ILE A 3 4.05 5.23 -16.50
C ILE A 3 5.06 4.21 -15.97
N VAL A 4 6.31 4.28 -16.44
CA VAL A 4 7.37 3.34 -16.03
C VAL A 4 7.72 3.54 -14.56
N GLU A 5 7.86 4.80 -14.13
CA GLU A 5 8.15 5.13 -12.74
C GLU A 5 6.99 4.74 -11.82
N ALA A 6 5.75 5.01 -12.24
CA ALA A 6 4.55 4.59 -11.51
C ALA A 6 4.49 3.08 -11.33
N PHE A 7 4.83 2.31 -12.37
CA PHE A 7 4.88 0.85 -12.31
C PHE A 7 5.96 0.35 -11.34
N ILE A 8 7.15 0.96 -11.36
CA ILE A 8 8.23 0.61 -10.43
C ILE A 8 7.83 0.90 -8.98
N ILE A 9 7.30 2.09 -8.69
CA ILE A 9 6.84 2.45 -7.35
C ILE A 9 5.73 1.51 -6.88
N ALA A 10 4.78 1.16 -7.75
CA ALA A 10 3.70 0.23 -7.40
C ALA A 10 4.20 -1.19 -7.07
N ILE A 11 5.24 -1.68 -7.77
CA ILE A 11 5.89 -2.96 -7.42
C ILE A 11 6.57 -2.86 -6.07
N VAL A 12 7.33 -1.79 -5.82
CA VAL A 12 8.04 -1.60 -4.55
C VAL A 12 7.05 -1.58 -3.39
N GLU A 13 5.99 -0.78 -3.48
CA GLU A 13 4.91 -0.75 -2.49
C GLU A 13 4.29 -2.14 -2.29
N GLY A 14 3.82 -2.77 -3.36
CA GLY A 14 3.13 -4.06 -3.29
C GLY A 14 3.97 -5.20 -2.73
N LEU A 15 5.31 -5.15 -2.88
CA LEU A 15 6.22 -6.13 -2.30
C LEU A 15 6.58 -5.82 -0.85
N THR A 16 6.75 -4.54 -0.51
CA THR A 16 7.32 -4.14 0.79
C THR A 16 6.26 -3.89 1.86
N GLU A 17 5.02 -3.58 1.50
CA GLU A 17 3.95 -3.28 2.46
C GLU A 17 3.60 -4.47 3.37
N PHE A 18 3.71 -5.69 2.85
CA PHE A 18 3.43 -6.92 3.61
C PHE A 18 4.64 -7.46 4.36
N LEU A 19 5.81 -6.86 4.18
CA LEU A 19 7.06 -7.26 4.81
C LEU A 19 7.42 -6.26 5.92
N PRO A 20 8.05 -6.71 7.03
CA PRO A 20 8.45 -5.83 8.13
C PRO A 20 9.72 -5.04 7.79
N VAL A 21 9.70 -4.29 6.69
CA VAL A 21 10.88 -3.60 6.11
C VAL A 21 10.65 -2.11 5.81
N SER A 22 9.48 -1.56 6.15
CA SER A 22 9.05 -0.17 5.86
C SER A 22 8.94 0.14 4.36
N SER A 23 7.71 0.10 3.84
CA SER A 23 7.37 0.48 2.46
C SER A 23 7.66 1.95 2.15
N THR A 24 7.32 2.86 3.08
CA THR A 24 7.58 4.31 2.94
C THR A 24 9.05 4.61 2.69
N GLY A 25 9.97 3.97 3.43
CA GLY A 25 11.40 4.17 3.24
C GLY A 25 11.87 3.71 1.86
N HIS A 26 11.40 2.55 1.41
CA HIS A 26 11.74 2.01 0.09
C HIS A 26 11.18 2.87 -1.04
N MET A 27 9.97 3.41 -0.91
CA MET A 27 9.41 4.34 -1.90
C MET A 27 10.20 5.64 -1.99
N ILE A 28 10.58 6.27 -0.87
CA ILE A 28 11.40 7.50 -0.88
C ILE A 28 12.76 7.27 -1.55
N ILE A 29 13.42 6.15 -1.25
CA ILE A 29 14.70 5.80 -1.89
C ILE A 29 14.48 5.59 -3.39
N THR A 30 13.43 4.85 -3.76
CA THR A 30 13.13 4.56 -5.17
C THR A 30 12.79 5.83 -5.96
N SER A 31 11.96 6.72 -5.41
CA SER A 31 11.60 7.99 -6.07
C SER A 31 12.79 8.93 -6.18
N SER A 32 13.70 8.94 -5.21
CA SER A 32 14.98 9.67 -5.31
C SER A 32 15.93 9.08 -6.35
N LEU A 33 16.03 7.75 -6.46
CA LEU A 33 16.84 7.08 -7.50
C LEU A 33 16.31 7.32 -8.91
N LEU A 34 14.99 7.45 -9.04
CA LEU A 34 14.32 7.79 -10.30
C LEU A 34 14.32 9.30 -10.59
N GLY A 35 14.76 10.14 -9.64
CA GLY A 35 14.82 11.60 -9.79
C GLY A 35 13.44 12.29 -9.83
N ILE A 36 12.41 11.66 -9.26
CA ILE A 36 11.02 12.15 -9.25
C ILE A 36 10.53 12.55 -7.85
N GLU A 37 11.41 12.55 -6.85
CA GLU A 37 11.04 12.78 -5.44
C GLU A 37 10.45 14.18 -5.16
N LYS A 38 10.77 15.16 -6.01
CA LYS A 38 10.32 16.55 -5.87
C LYS A 38 8.97 16.81 -6.53
N ASP A 39 8.47 15.88 -7.32
CA ASP A 39 7.21 16.00 -8.03
C ASP A 39 6.04 15.82 -7.06
N GLU A 40 5.16 16.82 -6.96
CA GLU A 40 3.99 16.77 -6.05
C GLU A 40 3.07 15.59 -6.38
N PHE A 41 2.95 15.25 -7.67
CA PHE A 41 2.17 14.10 -8.10
C PHE A 41 2.77 12.77 -7.62
N THR A 42 4.11 12.66 -7.53
CA THR A 42 4.78 11.46 -6.99
C THR A 42 4.42 11.26 -5.53
N LYS A 43 4.43 12.33 -4.71
CA LYS A 43 4.02 12.25 -3.30
C LYS A 43 2.55 11.85 -3.15
N LEU A 44 1.68 12.41 -3.98
CA LEU A 44 0.27 12.00 -4.00
C LEU A 44 0.13 10.52 -4.38
N PHE A 45 0.90 10.07 -5.38
CA PHE A 45 0.86 8.68 -5.85
C PHE A 45 1.38 7.71 -4.79
N GLU A 46 2.49 8.01 -4.11
CA GLU A 46 3.04 7.22 -3.00
C GLU A 46 1.98 6.97 -1.91
N VAL A 47 1.16 7.97 -1.56
CA VAL A 47 0.05 7.77 -0.60
C VAL A 47 -1.11 7.01 -1.23
N ALA A 48 -1.48 7.32 -2.47
CA ALA A 48 -2.62 6.71 -3.13
C ALA A 48 -2.42 5.20 -3.41
N ILE A 49 -1.19 4.78 -3.72
CA ILE A 49 -0.89 3.40 -4.11
C ILE A 49 -0.99 2.42 -2.94
N GLN A 50 -0.80 2.88 -1.69
CA GLN A 50 -1.03 2.09 -0.47
C GLN A 50 -2.46 1.56 -0.38
N PHE A 51 -3.44 2.31 -0.91
CA PHE A 51 -4.81 1.84 -1.01
C PHE A 51 -4.93 0.56 -1.84
N GLY A 52 -4.09 0.41 -2.88
CA GLY A 52 -3.99 -0.82 -3.66
C GLY A 52 -3.55 -2.02 -2.81
N ALA A 53 -2.56 -1.82 -1.92
CA ALA A 53 -2.11 -2.87 -1.00
C ALA A 53 -3.20 -3.24 0.04
N ILE A 54 -3.92 -2.24 0.58
CA ILE A 54 -5.08 -2.47 1.45
C ILE A 54 -6.15 -3.28 0.72
N LEU A 55 -6.50 -2.89 -0.51
CA LEU A 55 -7.48 -3.61 -1.33
C LEU A 55 -7.04 -5.05 -1.62
N ALA A 56 -5.75 -5.31 -1.84
CA ALA A 56 -5.24 -6.66 -2.01
C ALA A 56 -5.54 -7.55 -0.78
N VAL A 57 -5.38 -7.02 0.44
CA VAL A 57 -5.72 -7.72 1.69
C VAL A 57 -7.22 -7.93 1.81
N VAL A 58 -8.03 -6.91 1.50
CA VAL A 58 -9.50 -7.00 1.54
C VAL A 58 -10.00 -8.07 0.58
N LEU A 59 -9.47 -8.13 -0.65
CA LEU A 59 -9.82 -9.13 -1.65
C LEU A 59 -9.33 -10.53 -1.25
N LEU A 60 -8.09 -10.66 -0.76
CA LEU A 60 -7.55 -11.92 -0.27
C LEU A 60 -8.40 -12.52 0.86
N TYR A 61 -8.89 -11.66 1.77
CA TYR A 61 -9.74 -12.05 2.88
C TYR A 61 -11.22 -11.71 2.66
N TRP A 62 -11.68 -11.61 1.41
CA TRP A 62 -13.03 -11.17 1.06
C TRP A 62 -14.12 -11.89 1.87
N ARG A 63 -14.05 -13.22 1.96
CA ARG A 63 -14.99 -14.06 2.72
C ARG A 63 -15.01 -13.77 4.24
N LYS A 64 -13.92 -13.24 4.80
CA LYS A 64 -13.88 -12.79 6.20
C LYS A 64 -14.55 -11.44 6.35
N PHE A 65 -14.26 -10.51 5.43
CA PHE A 65 -14.83 -9.15 5.43
C PHE A 65 -16.33 -9.08 5.11
N VAL A 66 -16.87 -9.98 4.28
CA VAL A 66 -18.31 -10.00 3.95
C VAL A 66 -19.15 -10.86 4.91
N ASN A 67 -18.52 -11.60 5.83
CA ASN A 67 -19.23 -12.39 6.83
C ASN A 67 -19.49 -11.57 8.09
N PHE A 68 -20.54 -10.74 8.02
CA PHE A 68 -20.96 -9.83 9.10
C PHE A 68 -21.41 -10.54 10.39
N ALA A 69 -21.71 -11.85 10.33
CA ALA A 69 -22.05 -12.61 11.53
C ALA A 69 -20.86 -12.76 12.50
N ARG A 70 -19.62 -12.55 12.03
CA ARG A 70 -18.41 -12.59 12.87
C ARG A 70 -18.07 -11.21 13.43
N TRP A 71 -18.90 -10.66 14.31
CA TRP A 71 -18.65 -9.39 15.00
C TRP A 71 -17.24 -9.32 15.64
N GLN A 72 -16.77 -10.43 16.23
CA GLN A 72 -15.44 -10.52 16.85
C GLN A 72 -14.28 -10.24 15.87
N PHE A 73 -14.46 -10.50 14.58
CA PHE A 73 -13.46 -10.17 13.56
C PHE A 73 -13.30 -8.65 13.43
N TYR A 74 -14.40 -7.90 13.37
CA TYR A 74 -14.38 -6.44 13.29
C TYR A 74 -13.85 -5.82 14.59
N ALA A 75 -14.21 -6.36 15.75
CA ALA A 75 -13.65 -5.90 17.03
C ALA A 75 -12.12 -6.06 17.08
N LYS A 76 -11.59 -7.21 16.62
CA LYS A 76 -10.15 -7.44 16.53
C LYS A 76 -9.47 -6.53 15.50
N LEU A 77 -10.15 -6.23 14.40
CA LEU A 77 -9.65 -5.30 13.38
C LEU A 77 -9.51 -3.89 13.96
N ILE A 78 -10.50 -3.40 14.71
CA ILE A 78 -10.48 -2.06 15.31
C ILE A 78 -9.42 -1.93 16.42
N VAL A 79 -9.20 -2.99 17.21
CA VAL A 79 -8.20 -2.98 18.29
C VAL A 79 -6.78 -3.19 17.78
N GLY A 80 -6.63 -3.91 16.66
CA GLY A 80 -5.32 -4.26 16.09
C GLY A 80 -4.76 -3.23 15.09
N VAL A 81 -5.57 -2.25 14.68
CA VAL A 81 -5.18 -1.08 13.86
C VAL A 81 -4.99 0.10 14.80
#